data_AF-A0A7J8DVQ0-F1
#
_entry.id   AF-A0A7J8DVQ0-F1
#
_cell.length_a   1.000
_cell.length_b   1.000
_cell.length_c   1.000
_cell.angle_alpha   90.00
_cell.angle_beta   90.00
_cell.angle_gamma   90.00
#
_symmetry.space_group_name_H-M   'P 1'
#
loop_
_entity.id
_entity.type
_entity.pdbx_description
1 polymer ?
#
loop_
_entity_poly.entity_id
_entity_poly.type
_entity_poly.pdbx_seq_one_letter_code
_entity_poly.pdbx_strand_id
1 'polypeptide(L)'
;MLSSASCFVNKQWIATQKHVLKTAACTHFLRDPPLSPWDAVGQAGTLTVRPRIHLKGLTGTAGKISSISQPGNDFSTKDADNDKCICKCSQMLTGGWWFDACGPSNLNGMYYPQKQSTNKFNGIKWYYWKGSGYSLKATAMMIRPADF
;
A
#
# COMPACT_ATOMS: atom_id res chain seq x y z
N MET A 1 16.94 -23.72 13.47
CA MET A 1 17.52 -22.86 12.42
C MET A 1 16.41 -22.54 11.44
N LEU A 2 15.79 -21.35 11.54
CA LEU A 2 14.69 -20.98 10.64
C LEU A 2 15.27 -20.29 9.41
N SER A 3 15.28 -21.03 8.30
CA SER A 3 15.66 -20.55 6.98
C SER A 3 14.77 -19.37 6.60
N SER A 4 15.38 -18.22 6.34
CA SER A 4 14.70 -17.05 5.81
C SER A 4 14.25 -17.36 4.38
N ALA A 5 12.93 -17.34 4.12
CA ALA A 5 12.40 -17.51 2.78
C ALA A 5 12.43 -16.14 2.07
N SER A 6 13.22 -16.06 1.01
CA SER A 6 13.35 -14.89 0.14
C SER A 6 12.46 -15.08 -1.10
N CYS A 7 11.67 -14.07 -1.47
CA CYS A 7 10.61 -14.20 -2.49
C CYS A 7 11.06 -13.87 -3.93
N PHE A 8 11.44 -14.84 -4.76
CA PHE A 8 11.69 -14.65 -6.22
C PHE A 8 10.43 -14.50 -7.08
N VAL A 9 10.48 -13.69 -8.18
CA VAL A 9 10.11 -14.06 -9.58
C VAL A 9 10.62 -13.00 -10.59
N ASN A 10 11.15 -13.52 -11.71
CA ASN A 10 11.62 -12.88 -12.93
C ASN A 10 10.49 -12.52 -13.93
N LYS A 11 10.69 -11.42 -14.67
CA LYS A 11 10.38 -11.14 -16.10
C LYS A 11 9.79 -9.74 -16.33
N GLN A 12 10.72 -8.79 -16.38
CA GLN A 12 10.88 -7.74 -17.40
C GLN A 12 9.60 -7.13 -18.00
N TRP A 13 9.32 -5.87 -17.64
CA TRP A 13 9.04 -4.84 -18.65
C TRP A 13 9.82 -3.58 -18.31
N ILE A 14 10.64 -3.16 -19.28
CA ILE A 14 11.38 -1.91 -19.26
C ILE A 14 10.38 -0.77 -19.44
N ALA A 15 10.25 0.08 -18.43
CA ALA A 15 9.78 1.44 -18.61
C ALA A 15 10.70 2.39 -17.83
N THR A 16 11.74 2.86 -18.52
CA THR A 16 12.51 4.03 -18.11
C THR A 16 11.64 5.27 -18.30
N GLN A 17 10.98 5.73 -17.24
CA GLN A 17 10.67 7.15 -17.09
C GLN A 17 11.35 7.67 -15.83
N LYS A 18 12.15 8.74 -16.00
CA LYS A 18 12.97 9.38 -14.95
C LYS A 18 12.16 9.93 -13.75
N HIS A 19 10.84 9.78 -13.74
CA HIS A 19 9.92 10.37 -12.75
C HIS A 19 8.89 9.38 -12.18
N VAL A 20 9.09 8.07 -12.34
CA VAL A 20 8.22 7.06 -11.72
C VAL A 20 8.64 6.90 -10.27
N LEU A 21 7.70 7.05 -9.33
CA LEU A 21 7.91 6.56 -7.97
C LEU A 21 8.07 5.04 -8.05
N LYS A 22 9.31 4.58 -7.90
CA LYS A 22 9.63 3.16 -7.70
C LYS A 22 9.81 2.95 -6.20
N THR A 23 8.75 2.56 -5.51
CA THR A 23 8.90 2.10 -4.14
C THR A 23 9.29 0.63 -4.18
N ALA A 24 10.58 0.36 -3.98
CA ALA A 24 11.05 -0.95 -3.59
C ALA A 24 10.70 -1.15 -2.12
N ALA A 25 9.46 -1.56 -1.85
CA ALA A 25 9.08 -2.03 -0.55
C ALA A 25 9.15 -3.56 -0.61
N CYS A 26 9.90 -4.19 0.29
CA CYS A 26 9.84 -5.64 0.46
C CYS A 26 8.45 -5.96 1.03
N THR A 27 7.46 -6.09 0.17
CA THR A 27 6.09 -6.40 0.54
C THR A 27 6.01 -7.90 0.84
N HIS A 28 6.08 -8.26 2.12
CA HIS A 28 5.62 -9.58 2.55
C HIS A 28 4.12 -9.47 2.81
N PHE A 29 3.32 -10.11 1.95
CA PHE A 29 1.91 -10.37 2.25
C PHE A 29 1.88 -11.52 3.26
N LEU A 30 1.89 -11.19 4.56
CA LEU A 30 1.68 -12.21 5.57
C LEU A 30 0.19 -12.57 5.56
N ARG A 31 -0.07 -13.84 5.24
CA ARG A 31 -1.35 -14.48 5.48
C ARG A 31 -1.36 -14.81 6.98
N ASP A 32 -1.90 -13.93 7.81
CA ASP A 32 -2.10 -14.28 9.22
C ASP A 32 -2.98 -15.56 9.23
N PRO A 33 -2.54 -16.66 9.88
CA PRO A 33 -3.40 -17.82 10.00
C PRO A 33 -4.64 -17.43 10.82
N PRO A 34 -5.83 -17.97 10.49
CA PRO A 34 -7.00 -17.71 11.30
C PRO A 34 -6.72 -18.19 12.74
N LEU A 35 -7.29 -17.45 13.68
CA LEU A 35 -7.33 -17.75 15.10
C LEU A 35 -7.68 -19.23 15.34
N SER A 36 -7.25 -19.75 16.49
CA SER A 36 -7.19 -21.16 16.81
C SER A 36 -8.44 -21.98 16.43
N PRO A 37 -8.31 -23.28 16.08
CA PRO A 37 -9.41 -24.11 15.55
C PRO A 37 -10.62 -24.28 16.47
N TRP A 38 -10.51 -23.91 17.75
CA TRP A 38 -11.52 -24.21 18.77
C TRP A 38 -12.60 -23.12 18.92
N ASP A 39 -12.42 -21.95 18.31
CA ASP A 39 -13.40 -20.86 18.38
C ASP A 39 -14.39 -20.85 17.20
N ALA A 40 -14.29 -21.79 16.25
CA ALA A 40 -14.96 -21.75 14.95
C ALA A 40 -16.15 -22.71 14.78
N VAL A 41 -16.73 -23.23 15.87
CA VAL A 41 -17.98 -24.01 15.78
C VAL A 41 -19.16 -23.07 15.98
N GLY A 42 -19.67 -22.47 14.89
CA GLY A 42 -20.97 -21.80 14.97
C GLY A 42 -21.38 -20.81 13.89
N GLN A 43 -20.51 -20.43 12.93
CA GLN A 43 -20.91 -19.47 11.90
C GLN A 43 -20.42 -19.92 10.53
N ALA A 44 -21.35 -20.20 9.62
CA ALA A 44 -21.12 -20.18 8.18
C ALA A 44 -20.85 -18.73 7.74
N GLY A 45 -19.74 -18.17 8.22
CA GLY A 45 -19.24 -16.85 7.86
C GLY A 45 -18.23 -17.00 6.73
N THR A 46 -18.45 -16.30 5.63
CA THR A 46 -17.43 -16.08 4.61
C THR A 46 -16.15 -15.56 5.27
N LEU A 47 -15.05 -16.32 5.14
CA LEU A 47 -13.72 -15.92 5.64
C LEU A 47 -13.30 -14.62 4.94
N THR A 48 -13.45 -13.48 5.61
CA THR A 48 -13.02 -12.19 5.07
C THR A 48 -11.51 -12.06 5.29
N VAL A 49 -10.72 -12.40 4.28
CA VAL A 49 -9.27 -12.20 4.29
C VAL A 49 -8.97 -10.72 4.10
N ARG A 50 -8.34 -10.08 5.10
CA ARG A 50 -7.93 -8.67 5.05
C ARG A 50 -6.41 -8.60 4.83
N PRO A 51 -5.92 -8.22 3.65
CA PRO A 51 -4.48 -8.21 3.39
C PRO A 51 -3.82 -7.03 4.10
N ARG A 52 -3.04 -7.31 5.15
CA ARG A 52 -2.22 -6.35 5.89
C ARG A 52 -0.85 -6.17 5.23
N ILE A 53 -0.33 -4.95 5.23
CA ILE A 53 1.01 -4.67 4.72
C ILE A 53 2.07 -4.73 5.82
N HIS A 54 3.23 -5.31 5.54
CA HIS A 54 4.39 -5.29 6.43
C HIS A 54 5.60 -4.77 5.65
N LEU A 55 6.17 -3.65 6.10
CA LEU A 55 7.32 -3.02 5.47
C LEU A 55 8.47 -2.90 6.48
N LYS A 56 9.69 -3.19 6.02
CA LYS A 56 10.92 -2.99 6.78
C LYS A 56 12.01 -2.49 5.85
N GLY A 57 12.97 -1.75 6.40
CA GLY A 57 14.19 -1.34 5.69
C GLY A 57 13.94 -0.37 4.53
N LEU A 58 13.23 0.74 4.79
CA LEU A 58 13.03 1.76 3.77
C LEU A 58 14.37 2.38 3.35
N THR A 59 14.61 2.42 2.04
CA THR A 59 15.75 3.08 1.41
C THR A 59 15.29 3.82 0.16
N GLY A 60 16.16 4.65 -0.43
CA GLY A 60 15.88 5.38 -1.67
C GLY A 60 15.65 6.88 -1.47
N THR A 61 15.17 7.54 -2.53
CA THR A 61 15.08 9.01 -2.61
C THR A 61 13.67 9.57 -2.44
N ALA A 62 12.66 8.70 -2.33
CA ALA A 62 11.25 9.08 -2.21
C ALA A 62 10.82 9.36 -0.76
N GLY A 63 11.67 10.06 0.00
CA GLY A 63 11.49 10.34 1.41
C GLY A 63 12.33 9.43 2.32
N LYS A 64 12.81 9.98 3.44
CA LYS A 64 13.53 9.24 4.48
C LYS A 64 12.58 8.51 5.46
N ILE A 65 11.30 8.89 5.44
CA ILE A 65 10.21 8.31 6.23
C ILE A 65 9.24 7.63 5.26
N SER A 66 8.67 6.50 5.67
CA SER A 66 7.70 5.76 4.86
C SER A 66 6.40 6.55 4.74
N SER A 67 5.93 6.81 3.51
CA SER A 67 4.59 7.39 3.31
C SER A 67 3.47 6.36 3.50
N ILE A 68 3.80 5.08 3.64
CA ILE A 68 2.86 4.05 4.10
C ILE A 68 2.99 3.96 5.62
N SER A 69 1.87 4.10 6.32
CA SER A 69 1.82 4.06 7.79
C SER A 69 2.47 2.78 8.34
N GLN A 70 3.18 2.94 9.45
CA GLN A 70 3.79 1.84 10.21
C GLN A 70 3.34 1.95 11.68
N PRO A 71 2.93 0.87 12.34
CA PRO A 71 2.77 -0.49 11.80
C PRO A 71 1.71 -0.53 10.68
N GLY A 72 1.87 -1.45 9.74
CA GLY A 72 1.01 -1.48 8.55
C GLY A 72 -0.45 -1.77 8.87
N ASN A 73 -1.33 -1.25 8.04
CA ASN A 73 -2.78 -1.35 8.18
C ASN A 73 -3.36 -2.42 7.28
N ASP A 74 -4.63 -2.73 7.51
CA ASP A 74 -5.42 -3.58 6.63
C ASP A 74 -5.80 -2.82 5.36
N PHE A 75 -6.06 -3.55 4.28
CA PHE A 75 -6.48 -2.94 3.02
C PHE A 75 -7.96 -2.57 3.06
N SER A 76 -8.28 -1.32 2.72
CA SER A 76 -9.67 -0.84 2.63
C SER A 76 -10.02 -0.52 1.19
N THR A 77 -11.27 -0.77 0.84
CA THR A 77 -11.87 -0.51 -0.48
C THR A 77 -13.17 0.27 -0.32
N LYS A 78 -13.82 0.63 -1.44
CA LYS A 78 -15.06 1.41 -1.42
C LYS A 78 -16.18 0.71 -0.63
N ASP A 79 -16.19 -0.61 -0.71
CA ASP A 79 -17.15 -1.56 -0.16
C ASP A 79 -16.71 -2.22 1.16
N ALA A 80 -15.43 -2.11 1.54
CA ALA A 80 -14.89 -2.66 2.79
C ALA A 80 -14.07 -1.62 3.57
N ASP A 81 -14.62 -1.18 4.70
CA ASP A 81 -14.00 -0.21 5.60
C ASP A 81 -13.18 -0.91 6.68
N ASN A 82 -11.86 -0.97 6.46
CA ASN A 82 -10.89 -1.58 7.37
C ASN A 82 -9.83 -0.56 7.83
N ASP A 83 -10.12 0.73 7.63
CA ASP A 83 -9.19 1.78 8.00
C ASP A 83 -9.41 2.20 9.47
N LYS A 84 -8.53 3.06 9.99
CA LYS A 84 -8.57 3.48 11.41
C LYS A 84 -9.22 4.85 11.58
N CYS A 85 -9.86 5.38 10.54
CA CYS A 85 -10.58 6.63 10.60
C CYS A 85 -12.03 6.39 11.03
N ILE A 86 -12.67 7.43 11.59
CA ILE A 86 -14.14 7.48 11.69
C ILE A 86 -14.77 7.69 10.30
N CYS A 87 -13.98 8.23 9.38
CA CYS A 87 -14.31 8.47 7.99
C CYS A 87 -14.02 7.25 7.12
N LYS A 88 -14.63 7.16 5.93
CA LYS A 88 -14.34 6.08 4.97
C LYS A 88 -13.25 6.51 4.00
N CYS A 89 -11.98 6.20 4.28
CA CYS A 89 -10.85 6.75 3.52
C CYS A 89 -10.87 6.35 2.06
N SER A 90 -11.25 5.11 1.75
CA SER A 90 -11.36 4.67 0.35
C SER A 90 -12.44 5.43 -0.43
N GLN A 91 -13.53 5.84 0.23
CA GLN A 91 -14.59 6.62 -0.41
C GLN A 91 -14.18 8.09 -0.59
N MET A 92 -13.49 8.68 0.39
CA MET A 92 -13.03 10.07 0.33
C MET A 92 -11.84 10.25 -0.61
N LEU A 93 -10.83 9.39 -0.51
CA LEU A 93 -9.57 9.50 -1.24
C LEU A 93 -9.55 8.71 -2.55
N THR A 94 -10.58 7.93 -2.82
CA THR A 94 -10.74 7.03 -3.97
C THR A 94 -9.71 5.90 -4.03
N GLY A 95 -10.15 4.75 -4.55
CA GLY A 95 -9.29 3.57 -4.72
C GLY A 95 -9.08 2.79 -3.42
N GLY A 96 -8.49 1.60 -3.55
CA GLY A 96 -8.15 0.75 -2.42
C GLY A 96 -6.72 0.98 -1.94
N TRP A 97 -6.49 1.02 -0.63
CA TRP A 97 -5.16 1.21 -0.06
C TRP A 97 -5.08 0.69 1.37
N TRP A 98 -3.85 0.54 1.88
CA TRP A 98 -3.60 0.31 3.31
C TRP A 98 -3.74 1.62 4.10
N PHE A 99 -4.98 2.10 4.16
CA PHE A 99 -5.33 3.34 4.83
C PHE A 99 -5.22 3.20 6.36
N ASP A 100 -4.80 4.28 7.01
CA ASP A 100 -4.77 4.43 8.47
C ASP A 100 -5.98 5.30 8.89
N ALA A 101 -5.80 6.38 9.65
CA ALA A 101 -6.61 7.59 9.50
C ALA A 101 -6.33 8.27 8.14
N CYS A 102 -6.56 7.53 7.04
CA CYS A 102 -6.25 7.80 5.63
C CYS A 102 -4.76 7.91 5.28
N GLY A 103 -3.94 8.49 6.15
CA GLY A 103 -2.49 8.42 6.06
C GLY A 103 -1.83 9.22 4.93
N PRO A 104 -0.48 9.10 4.81
CA PRO A 104 0.34 9.97 3.96
C PRO A 104 0.43 9.53 2.49
N SER A 105 -0.11 8.37 2.12
CA SER A 105 -0.01 7.85 0.75
C SER A 105 -1.35 7.36 0.23
N ASN A 106 -1.47 7.39 -1.10
CA ASN A 106 -2.47 6.67 -1.86
C ASN A 106 -1.96 6.60 -3.30
N LEU A 107 -1.33 5.48 -3.70
CA LEU A 107 -0.88 5.34 -5.09
C LEU A 107 -1.99 4.88 -6.04
N ASN A 108 -3.18 4.55 -5.50
CA ASN A 108 -4.36 4.10 -6.22
C ASN A 108 -5.46 5.18 -6.30
N GLY A 109 -5.12 6.44 -5.98
CA GLY A 109 -6.05 7.57 -6.07
C GLY A 109 -6.32 8.03 -7.50
N MET A 110 -7.13 9.08 -7.64
CA MET A 110 -7.47 9.65 -8.94
C MET A 110 -6.23 10.19 -9.68
N TYR A 111 -6.09 9.80 -10.94
CA TYR A 111 -5.11 10.41 -11.82
C TYR A 111 -5.53 11.84 -12.20
N TYR A 112 -4.59 12.78 -12.10
CA TYR A 112 -4.79 14.15 -12.54
C TYR A 112 -3.73 14.54 -13.57
N PRO A 113 -4.12 15.18 -14.70
CA PRO A 113 -3.16 15.69 -15.67
C PRO A 113 -2.33 16.83 -15.05
N GLN A 114 -1.14 17.09 -15.61
CA GLN A 114 -0.13 17.99 -15.04
C GLN A 114 -0.67 19.39 -14.65
N LYS A 115 -1.56 19.98 -15.47
CA LYS A 115 -2.14 21.31 -15.20
C LYS A 115 -3.11 21.32 -14.00
N GLN A 116 -3.50 20.15 -13.51
CA GLN A 116 -4.47 19.96 -12.44
C GLN A 116 -3.90 19.10 -11.31
N SER A 117 -2.59 18.84 -11.28
CA SER A 117 -2.00 17.90 -10.32
C SER A 117 -1.78 18.50 -8.92
N THR A 118 -2.08 19.78 -8.71
CA THR A 118 -1.90 20.49 -7.44
C THR A 118 -3.22 20.63 -6.67
N ASN A 119 -3.13 20.67 -5.35
CA ASN A 119 -4.26 20.72 -4.40
C ASN A 119 -5.29 19.59 -4.62
N LYS A 120 -4.82 18.36 -4.89
CA LYS A 120 -5.65 17.17 -5.10
C LYS A 120 -5.49 16.18 -3.95
N PHE A 121 -6.40 16.24 -2.98
CA PHE A 121 -6.34 15.39 -1.79
C PHE A 121 -6.61 13.90 -2.09
N ASN A 122 -7.47 13.61 -3.07
CA ASN A 122 -7.83 12.27 -3.56
C ASN A 122 -6.95 11.80 -4.74
N GLY A 123 -5.84 12.49 -5.01
CA GLY A 123 -4.92 12.16 -6.10
C GLY A 123 -3.98 11.00 -5.77
N ILE A 124 -3.11 10.68 -6.73
CA ILE A 124 -2.02 9.73 -6.55
C ILE A 124 -0.94 10.39 -5.67
N LYS A 125 -0.94 10.16 -4.36
CA LYS A 125 -0.12 10.92 -3.40
C LYS A 125 0.99 10.10 -2.74
N TRP A 126 2.13 10.76 -2.51
CA TRP A 126 3.24 10.26 -1.70
C TRP A 126 3.85 11.41 -0.87
N TYR A 127 3.37 11.54 0.37
CA TYR A 127 3.59 12.72 1.20
C TYR A 127 5.06 13.07 1.41
N TYR A 128 5.90 12.12 1.82
CA TYR A 128 7.30 12.42 2.17
C TYR A 128 8.20 12.68 0.96
N TRP A 129 7.64 12.69 -0.27
CA TRP A 129 8.35 13.14 -1.47
C TRP A 129 7.80 14.44 -2.04
N LYS A 130 6.48 14.55 -2.25
CA LYS A 130 5.83 15.69 -2.93
C LYS A 130 4.74 16.39 -2.12
N GLY A 131 4.50 15.97 -0.88
CA GLY A 131 3.45 16.52 -0.02
C GLY A 131 2.06 15.91 -0.29
N SER A 132 1.06 16.36 0.47
CA SER A 132 -0.32 15.84 0.44
C SER A 132 -1.15 16.33 -0.73
N GLY A 133 -0.80 17.48 -1.30
CA GLY A 133 -1.59 18.13 -2.36
C GLY A 133 -1.15 17.83 -3.78
N TYR A 134 -0.05 17.09 -3.97
CA TYR A 134 0.51 16.80 -5.29
C TYR A 134 0.11 15.40 -5.77
N SER A 135 -0.56 15.33 -6.92
CA SER A 135 -0.87 14.08 -7.62
C SER A 135 0.25 13.70 -8.58
N LEU A 136 0.80 12.50 -8.43
CA LEU A 136 1.88 11.97 -9.24
C LEU A 136 1.39 11.59 -10.64
N LYS A 137 2.26 11.79 -11.65
CA LYS A 137 1.98 11.41 -13.04
C LYS A 137 2.05 9.90 -13.25
N ALA A 138 2.97 9.22 -12.57
CA ALA A 138 3.18 7.79 -12.74
C ALA A 138 3.77 7.17 -11.47
N THR A 139 3.34 5.96 -11.17
CA THR A 139 3.75 5.17 -10.01
C THR A 139 3.95 3.72 -10.44
N ALA A 140 4.89 3.03 -9.80
CA ALA A 140 5.07 1.60 -9.98
C ALA A 140 5.47 0.98 -8.65
N MET A 141 4.68 0.01 -8.18
CA MET A 141 5.05 -0.86 -7.08
C MET A 141 5.55 -2.18 -7.66
N MET A 142 6.75 -2.58 -7.26
CA MET A 142 7.39 -3.80 -7.73
C MET A 142 8.02 -4.49 -6.53
N ILE A 143 7.91 -5.81 -6.48
CA ILE A 143 8.49 -6.63 -5.42
C ILE A 143 9.59 -7.47 -6.06
N ARG A 144 10.71 -7.62 -5.36
CA ARG A 144 11.80 -8.48 -5.77
C ARG A 144 12.26 -9.33 -4.57
N PRO A 145 12.71 -10.56 -4.80
CA PRO A 145 13.44 -11.37 -3.81
C PRO A 145 14.58 -10.59 -3.17
N ALA A 146 14.81 -10.88 -1.89
CA ALA A 146 15.94 -10.34 -1.16
C ALA A 146 17.28 -10.95 -1.63
N ASP A 147 17.26 -12.18 -2.15
CA ASP A 147 18.41 -12.98 -2.57
C ASP A 147 18.67 -12.98 -4.10
N PHE A 148 18.26 -11.88 -4.75
CA PHE A 148 18.59 -11.42 -6.11
C PHE A 148 19.88 -11.97 -6.76
#